data_AF-A0A5E4LBD3-F1
#
_entry.id   AF-A0A5E4LBD3-F1
#
_cell.length_a   1.000
_cell.length_b   1.000
_cell.length_c   1.000
_cell.angle_alpha   90.00
_cell.angle_beta   90.00
_cell.angle_gamma   90.00
#
_symmetry.space_group_name_H-M   'P 1'
#
loop_
_entity.id
_entity.type
_entity.pdbx_description
1 polymer ?
#
loop_
_entity_poly.entity_id
_entity_poly.type
_entity_poly.pdbx_seq_one_letter_code
_entity_poly.pdbx_strand_id
1 'polypeptide(L)' 'MDVIDAVRATKTMKPKYVIPMHYNSFTSILADPNDFKERIEKSVLKTIPVVLKPGETFNTEGA' A
#
# COMPACT_ATOMS: atom_id res chain seq x y z
N MET A 1 -1.02 5.92 11.19
CA MET A 1 -0.05 6.32 10.16
C MET A 1 -0.85 6.94 9.04
N ASP A 2 -0.47 8.12 8.57
CA ASP A 2 -1.13 8.73 7.42
C ASP A 2 -0.60 8.13 6.11
N VAL A 3 -1.23 8.49 4.99
CA VAL A 3 -0.83 8.02 3.66
C VAL A 3 0.57 8.52 3.25
N ILE A 4 0.98 9.72 3.71
CA ILE A 4 2.24 10.34 3.31
C ILE A 4 3.42 9.60 3.95
N ASP A 5 3.30 9.26 5.22
CA ASP A 5 4.28 8.49 5.97
C ASP A 5 4.40 7.07 5.41
N ALA A 6 3.27 6.44 5.06
CA ALA A 6 3.27 5.14 4.39
C ALA A 6 4.05 5.17 3.06
N VAL A 7 3.82 6.21 2.24
CA VAL A 7 4.51 6.39 0.96
C VAL A 7 6.00 6.66 1.18
N ARG A 8 6.37 7.47 2.18
CA ARG A 8 7.77 7.73 2.54
C ARG A 8 8.47 6.45 2.97
N ALA A 9 7.87 5.66 3.85
CA ALA A 9 8.42 4.38 4.29
C ALA A 9 8.63 3.43 3.11
N THR A 10 7.67 3.36 2.19
CA THR A 10 7.76 2.54 0.98
C THR A 10 8.90 3.00 0.07
N LYS A 11 9.09 4.32 -0.12
CA LYS A 11 10.20 4.90 -0.89
C LYS A 11 11.57 4.59 -0.30
N THR A 12 11.65 4.56 1.03
CA THR A 12 12.89 4.21 1.75
C THR A 12 13.21 2.72 1.61
N MET A 13 12.23 1.86 1.83
CA MET A 13 12.40 0.39 1.84
C MET A 13 12.54 -0.21 0.43
N LYS A 14 11.95 0.44 -0.59
CA LYS A 14 11.95 0.00 -2.00
C LYS A 14 11.55 -1.48 -2.19
N PRO A 15 10.44 -1.95 -1.61
CA PRO A 15 10.05 -3.35 -1.74
C PRO A 15 9.57 -3.66 -3.17
N LYS A 16 9.60 -4.94 -3.56
CA LYS A 16 9.01 -5.41 -4.83
C LYS A 16 7.49 -5.23 -4.83
N TYR A 17 6.83 -5.60 -3.74
CA TYR A 17 5.39 -5.46 -3.54
C TYR A 17 5.11 -4.70 -2.25
N VAL A 18 4.03 -3.93 -2.21
CA VAL A 18 3.54 -3.26 -0.99
C VAL A 18 2.02 -3.41 -0.90
N ILE A 19 1.53 -3.80 0.28
CA ILE A 19 0.11 -3.97 0.54
C ILE A 19 -0.26 -2.96 1.64
N PRO A 20 -1.03 -1.90 1.34
CA PRO A 20 -1.52 -1.03 2.40
C PRO A 20 -2.47 -1.83 3.29
N MET A 21 -2.40 -1.59 4.60
CA MET A 21 -3.23 -2.24 5.61
C MET A 21 -3.69 -1.20 6.64
N HIS A 22 -4.55 -1.64 7.57
CA HIS A 22 -4.97 -0.83 8.72
C HIS A 22 -5.71 0.46 8.33
N TYR A 23 -6.66 0.33 7.40
CA TYR A 23 -7.62 1.35 6.99
C TYR A 23 -9.04 0.74 6.94
N ASN A 24 -10.08 1.58 7.00
CA ASN A 24 -11.49 1.22 6.84
C ASN A 24 -12.02 0.07 7.73
N SER A 25 -11.31 -0.29 8.81
CA SER A 25 -11.79 -1.29 9.79
C SER A 25 -12.56 -0.66 10.96
N PHE A 26 -12.31 0.62 11.23
CA PHE A 26 -13.05 1.42 12.20
C PHE A 26 -13.40 2.78 11.60
N THR A 27 -14.47 3.41 12.07
CA THR A 27 -14.93 4.72 11.60
C THR A 27 -13.88 5.82 11.76
N SER A 28 -12.99 5.70 12.75
CA SER A 28 -11.90 6.64 13.01
C SER A 28 -10.73 6.55 12.01
N ILE A 29 -10.67 5.47 11.22
CA ILE A 29 -9.56 5.20 10.28
C ILE A 29 -10.04 5.06 8.83
N LEU A 30 -11.07 5.82 8.48
CA LEU A 30 -11.54 5.91 7.09
C LEU A 30 -10.44 6.55 6.21
N ALA A 31 -9.99 5.81 5.22
CA ALA A 31 -9.00 6.26 4.24
C ALA A 31 -9.22 5.58 2.90
N ASP A 32 -8.88 6.27 1.81
CA ASP A 32 -8.92 5.69 0.48
C ASP A 32 -7.58 4.99 0.17
N PRO A 33 -7.53 3.64 0.10
CA PRO A 33 -6.31 2.94 -0.27
C PRO A 33 -5.84 3.23 -1.70
N ASN A 34 -6.72 3.76 -2.58
CA ASN A 34 -6.33 4.13 -3.93
C ASN A 34 -5.42 5.38 -3.96
N ASP A 35 -5.54 6.30 -3.00
CA ASP A 35 -4.62 7.45 -2.88
C ASP A 35 -3.19 6.96 -2.61
N PHE A 36 -3.03 5.97 -1.73
CA PHE A 36 -1.73 5.34 -1.51
C PHE A 36 -1.20 4.67 -2.79
N LYS A 37 -2.04 3.86 -3.44
CA LYS A 37 -1.71 3.15 -4.68
C LYS A 37 -1.23 4.11 -5.78
N GLU A 38 -2.01 5.15 -6.06
CA GLU A 38 -1.72 6.14 -7.09
C GLU A 38 -0.41 6.88 -6.82
N ARG A 39 -0.12 7.23 -5.55
CA ARG A 39 1.15 7.86 -5.17
C ARG A 39 2.36 6.98 -5.39
N ILE A 40 2.24 5.66 -5.18
CA ILE A 40 3.32 4.71 -5.48
C ILE A 40 3.47 4.55 -7.00
N GLU A 41 2.39 4.38 -7.74
CA GLU A 41 2.40 4.24 -9.20
C GLU A 41 2.94 5.48 -9.93
N LYS A 42 2.66 6.69 -9.43
CA LYS A 42 3.21 7.94 -9.95
C LYS A 42 4.66 8.21 -9.51
N SER A 43 5.22 7.38 -8.63
CA SER A 43 6.60 7.52 -8.18
C SER A 43 7.57 6.83 -9.13
N VAL A 44 8.86 7.12 -8.99
CA VAL A 44 9.94 6.45 -9.76
C VAL A 44 10.26 5.03 -9.24
N LEU A 45 9.53 4.53 -8.24
CA LEU A 45 9.76 3.21 -7.68
C LEU A 45 9.27 2.11 -8.64
N LYS A 46 9.98 0.97 -8.65
CA LYS A 46 9.50 -0.27 -9.29
C LYS A 46 8.55 -1.07 -8.39
N THR A 47 8.18 -0.51 -7.24
CA THR A 47 7.30 -1.14 -6.26
C THR A 47 5.91 -1.29 -6.83
N ILE A 48 5.33 -2.48 -6.70
CA ILE A 48 3.97 -2.79 -7.15
C ILE A 48 3.03 -2.67 -5.94
N PRO A 49 2.16 -1.64 -5.89
CA PRO A 49 1.14 -1.53 -4.86
C PRO A 49 -0.02 -2.49 -5.14
N VAL A 50 -0.36 -3.30 -4.15
CA VAL A 50 -1.43 -4.30 -4.23
C VAL A 50 -2.45 -4.00 -3.14
N VAL A 51 -3.63 -3.51 -3.53
CA VAL A 51 -4.74 -3.27 -2.61
C VAL A 51 -5.57 -4.54 -2.51
N LEU A 52 -5.73 -5.06 -1.30
CA LEU A 52 -6.52 -6.26 -1.03
C LEU A 52 -7.83 -5.89 -0.31
N LYS A 53 -8.88 -6.66 -0.58
CA LYS A 53 -10.10 -6.69 0.21
C LYS A 53 -9.97 -7.68 1.37
N PRO A 54 -10.74 -7.50 2.45
CA PRO A 54 -10.78 -8.47 3.54
C PRO A 54 -11.07 -9.89 3.02
N GLY A 55 -10.22 -10.84 3.41
CA GLY A 55 -10.32 -12.25 2.98
C GLY A 55 -9.58 -12.58 1.68
N GLU A 56 -9.05 -11.60 0.95
CA GLU A 56 -8.19 -11.87 -0.21
C GLU A 56 -6.78 -12.29 0.22
N THR A 57 -6.16 -13.13 -0.60
CA THR A 57 -4.79 -13.62 -0.39
C THR A 57 -3.92 -13.17 -1.55
N PHE A 58 -2.69 -12.75 -1.25
CA PHE A 58 -1.69 -12.41 -2.25
C PHE A 58 -0.52 -13.38 -2.16
N ASN A 59 -0.29 -14.13 -3.24
CA ASN A 59 0.84 -15.05 -3.36
C ASN A 59 1.97 -14.37 -4.12
N THR A 60 3.17 -14.41 -3.55
CA THR A 60 4.39 -13.97 -4.20
C THR A 60 5.13 -15.18 -4.75
N GLU A 61 4.76 -15.64 -5.94
CA GLU A 61 5.56 -16.67 -6.62
C GLU A 61 6.87 -16.04 -7.13
N GLY A 62 8.01 -16.59 -6.70
CA GLY A 62 9.35 -16.14 -7.12
C GLY A 62 9.82 -14.81 -6.53
N ALA A 63 9.60 -14.59 -5.23
CA ALA A 63 10.31 -13.56 -4.46
C ALA A 63 11.67 -14.08 -3.97
#